data_AF-A0A447S099-F1
#
_entry.id   AF-A0A447S099-F1
#
_cell.length_a   1.000
_cell.length_b   1.000
_cell.length_c   1.000
_cell.angle_alpha   90.00
_cell.angle_beta   90.00
_cell.angle_gamma   90.00
#
_symmetry.space_group_name_H-M   'P 1'
#
loop_
_entity.id
_entity.type
_entity.pdbx_description
1 polymer ?
#
loop_
_entity_poly.entity_id
_entity_poly.type
_entity_poly.pdbx_seq_one_letter_code
_entity_poly.pdbx_strand_id
1 'polypeptide(L)'
;MKKIVFSVIAACSLFALFGCNHRAETDTVQPAAMEELKPMQQSWRGVLPCADCEGIDTSLFLEKDGTWVMNEHYQGARREPSSFALVRHLGTYRG
;
A
#
# COMPACT_ATOMS: atom_id res chain seq x y z
N MET A 1 9.70 -59.61 9.12
CA MET A 1 9.85 -58.27 8.51
C MET A 1 8.55 -57.45 8.46
N LYS A 2 7.36 -58.05 8.33
CA LYS A 2 6.06 -57.33 8.26
C LYS A 2 5.69 -56.49 9.50
N LYS A 3 6.07 -56.94 10.71
CA LYS A 3 5.81 -56.23 11.99
C LYS A 3 6.59 -54.91 12.11
N ILE A 4 7.80 -54.89 11.55
CA ILE A 4 8.70 -53.73 11.58
C ILE A 4 8.20 -52.67 10.59
N VAL A 5 7.70 -53.09 9.43
CA VAL A 5 7.07 -52.18 8.45
C VAL A 5 5.85 -51.46 9.05
N PHE A 6 4.99 -52.17 9.80
CA PHE A 6 3.85 -51.53 10.47
C PHE A 6 4.27 -50.51 11.54
N SER A 7 5.34 -50.79 12.29
CA SER A 7 5.85 -49.87 13.32
C SER A 7 6.45 -48.58 12.72
N VAL A 8 7.12 -48.68 11.57
CA VAL A 8 7.73 -47.51 10.90
C VAL A 8 6.64 -46.60 10.32
N ILE A 9 5.58 -47.17 9.74
CA ILE A 9 4.45 -46.39 9.19
C ILE A 9 3.71 -45.65 10.32
N ALA A 10 3.49 -46.31 11.46
CA ALA A 10 2.87 -45.69 12.63
C ALA A 10 3.74 -44.54 13.18
N ALA A 11 5.07 -44.73 13.27
CA ALA A 11 5.98 -43.69 13.73
C ALA A 11 6.01 -42.48 12.78
N CYS A 12 6.04 -42.69 11.47
CA CYS A 12 6.01 -41.60 10.48
C CYS A 12 4.72 -40.78 10.53
N SER A 13 3.56 -41.41 10.81
CA SER A 13 2.29 -40.69 10.96
C SER A 13 2.26 -39.74 12.17
N LEU A 14 2.99 -40.07 13.25
CA LEU A 14 3.07 -39.23 14.45
C LEU A 14 3.95 -37.98 14.22
N PHE A 15 4.99 -38.08 13.39
CA PHE A 15 5.82 -36.92 13.02
C PHE A 15 5.12 -35.95 12.07
N ALA A 16 4.19 -36.43 11.23
CA ALA A 16 3.43 -35.57 10.32
C ALA A 16 2.46 -34.62 11.05
N LEU A 17 1.94 -35.02 12.23
CA LEU A 17 1.00 -34.19 13.01
C LEU A 17 1.68 -33.01 13.72
N PHE A 18 3.00 -33.07 13.99
CA PHE A 18 3.76 -31.92 14.48
C PHE A 18 4.03 -30.87 13.38
N GLY A 19 3.87 -31.22 12.10
CA GLY A 19 4.09 -30.32 10.96
C GLY A 19 2.95 -29.35 10.68
N CYS A 20 1.74 -29.58 11.21
CA CYS A 20 0.58 -28.70 10.97
C CYS A 20 0.46 -27.49 11.92
N ASN A 21 1.51 -27.16 12.67
CA ASN A 21 1.60 -25.90 13.41
C ASN A 21 2.85 -25.07 13.08
N HIS A 22 3.60 -25.42 12.03
CA HIS A 22 4.57 -24.49 11.46
C HIS A 22 3.83 -23.44 10.65
N ARG A 23 3.17 -22.52 11.35
CA ARG A 23 2.95 -21.18 10.84
C ARG A 23 4.35 -20.63 10.62
N ALA A 24 4.87 -20.83 9.41
CA ALA A 24 5.96 -20.01 8.89
C ALA A 24 5.57 -18.60 9.29
N GLU A 25 6.43 -18.01 10.11
CA GLU A 25 6.35 -16.68 10.67
C GLU A 25 5.86 -15.73 9.58
N THR A 26 4.54 -15.59 9.48
CA THR A 26 3.93 -14.40 8.91
C THR A 26 4.34 -13.39 9.93
N ASP A 27 5.48 -12.78 9.67
CA ASP A 27 5.99 -11.58 10.29
C ASP A 27 4.76 -10.71 10.53
N THR A 28 4.21 -10.84 11.74
CA THR A 28 3.12 -10.00 12.18
C THR A 28 3.85 -8.71 12.40
N VAL A 29 4.02 -7.95 11.31
CA VAL A 29 4.18 -6.52 11.35
C VAL A 29 3.07 -6.12 12.32
N GLN A 30 3.46 -5.87 13.58
CA GLN A 30 2.60 -5.15 14.50
C GLN A 30 2.07 -4.02 13.64
N PRO A 31 0.74 -3.86 13.46
CA PRO A 31 0.26 -2.64 12.86
C PRO A 31 0.85 -1.55 13.73
N ALA A 32 1.90 -0.88 13.22
CA ALA A 32 2.58 0.17 13.95
C ALA A 32 1.45 1.04 14.44
N ALA A 33 1.30 1.12 15.77
CA ALA A 33 0.20 1.80 16.41
C ALA A 33 -0.01 3.07 15.61
N MET A 34 -1.17 3.19 14.94
CA MET A 34 -1.39 4.15 13.87
C MET A 34 -0.94 5.50 14.40
N GLU A 35 0.28 5.89 14.07
CA GLU A 35 0.88 7.05 14.69
C GLU A 35 0.02 8.18 14.21
N GLU A 36 -0.57 8.92 15.16
CA GLU A 36 -1.44 10.04 14.86
C GLU A 36 -0.72 10.86 13.79
N LEU A 37 -1.25 10.85 12.54
CA LEU A 37 -0.54 11.37 11.38
C LEU A 37 -0.27 12.85 11.66
N LYS A 38 0.94 13.13 12.13
CA LYS A 38 1.32 14.48 12.47
C LYS A 38 1.38 15.28 11.17
N PRO A 39 0.66 16.40 11.05
CA PRO A 39 0.78 17.27 9.90
C PRO A 39 2.25 17.65 9.71
N MET A 40 2.81 17.24 8.58
CA MET A 40 4.20 17.48 8.22
C MET A 40 4.25 18.22 6.89
N GLN A 41 5.12 19.23 6.81
CA GLN A 41 5.31 19.96 5.57
C GLN A 41 6.06 19.04 4.60
N GLN A 42 5.39 18.65 3.53
CA GLN A 42 5.94 17.72 2.55
C GLN A 42 5.58 18.19 1.14
N SER A 43 6.51 17.98 0.22
CA SER A 43 6.29 18.21 -1.20
C SER A 43 6.53 16.91 -1.93
N TRP A 44 5.61 16.53 -2.79
CA TRP A 44 5.72 15.39 -3.68
C TRP A 44 5.57 15.86 -5.13
N ARG A 45 6.33 15.25 -6.03
CA ARG A 45 6.22 15.46 -7.47
C ARG A 45 6.38 14.12 -8.18
N GLY A 46 5.60 13.92 -9.23
CA GLY A 46 5.71 12.75 -10.07
C GLY A 46 4.74 12.81 -11.24
N VAL A 47 4.91 11.90 -12.19
CA VAL A 47 3.99 11.74 -13.32
C VAL A 47 3.07 10.56 -13.04
N LEU A 48 1.77 10.83 -12.93
CA LEU A 48 0.74 9.80 -12.75
C LEU A 48 0.34 9.22 -14.11
N PRO A 49 -0.01 7.92 -14.17
CA PRO A 49 -0.51 7.31 -15.40
C PRO A 49 -1.85 7.94 -15.80
N CYS A 50 -2.01 8.24 -17.08
CA CYS A 50 -3.21 8.85 -17.64
C CYS A 50 -3.91 7.91 -18.63
N ALA A 51 -5.24 7.92 -18.65
CA ALA A 51 -6.02 7.02 -19.51
C ALA A 51 -6.01 7.47 -20.99
N ASP A 52 -6.05 8.76 -21.25
CA ASP A 52 -6.24 9.35 -22.58
C ASP A 52 -5.20 10.44 -22.94
N CYS A 53 -4.14 10.55 -22.13
CA CYS A 53 -3.03 11.47 -22.28
C CYS A 53 -1.69 10.77 -21.94
N GLU A 54 -0.55 11.42 -22.19
CA GLU A 54 0.78 10.80 -22.01
C GLU A 54 1.12 10.56 -20.53
N GLY A 55 0.59 11.40 -19.66
CA GLY A 55 0.78 11.37 -18.21
C GLY A 55 0.25 12.64 -17.56
N ILE A 56 0.06 12.61 -16.24
CA ILE A 56 -0.32 13.79 -15.47
C ILE A 56 0.87 14.19 -14.62
N ASP A 57 1.53 15.29 -14.97
CA ASP A 57 2.56 15.89 -14.11
C ASP A 57 1.89 16.49 -12.89
N THR A 58 2.04 15.82 -11.75
CA THR A 58 1.35 16.16 -10.51
C THR A 58 2.37 16.62 -9.48
N SER A 59 2.10 17.79 -8.89
CA SER A 59 2.81 18.31 -7.73
C SER A 59 1.85 18.50 -6.57
N LEU A 60 2.22 18.00 -5.40
CA LEU A 60 1.41 18.05 -4.19
C LEU A 60 2.25 18.67 -3.06
N PHE A 61 1.71 19.69 -2.42
CA PHE A 61 2.30 20.37 -1.28
C PHE A 61 1.36 20.26 -0.10
N LEU A 62 1.83 19.66 1.00
CA LEU A 62 1.12 19.56 2.26
C LEU A 62 1.67 20.63 3.20
N GLU A 63 0.79 21.43 3.76
CA GLU A 63 1.09 22.42 4.78
C GLU A 63 0.89 21.87 6.19
N LYS A 64 1.53 22.51 7.18
CA LYS A 64 1.47 22.09 8.59
C LYS A 64 0.10 22.26 9.22
N ASP A 65 -0.74 23.14 8.68
CA ASP A 65 -2.11 23.35 9.12
C ASP A 65 -3.07 22.25 8.62
N GLY A 66 -2.57 21.32 7.79
CA GLY A 66 -3.39 20.31 7.13
C GLY A 66 -4.02 20.79 5.83
N THR A 67 -3.74 22.01 5.37
CA THR A 67 -4.06 22.42 4.00
C THR A 67 -3.13 21.72 3.02
N TRP A 68 -3.60 21.42 1.82
CA TRP A 68 -2.76 20.96 0.73
C TRP A 68 -3.12 21.64 -0.59
N VAL A 69 -2.10 21.83 -1.41
CA VAL A 69 -2.19 22.37 -2.76
C VAL A 69 -1.71 21.30 -3.72
N MET A 70 -2.53 20.95 -4.70
CA MET A 70 -2.16 20.07 -5.79
C MET A 70 -2.26 20.80 -7.11
N ASN A 71 -1.26 20.62 -7.97
CA ASN A 71 -1.27 21.09 -9.33
C ASN A 71 -1.05 19.91 -10.26
N GLU A 72 -1.88 19.81 -11.29
CA GLU A 72 -1.90 18.73 -12.26
C GLU A 72 -1.78 19.31 -13.66
N HIS A 73 -0.85 18.78 -14.45
CA HIS A 73 -0.71 19.11 -15.86
C HIS A 73 -0.81 17.86 -16.73
N TYR A 74 -1.84 17.80 -17.55
CA TYR A 74 -2.15 16.69 -18.45
C TYR A 74 -1.28 16.82 -19.72
N GLN A 75 -0.24 16.00 -19.80
CA GLN A 75 0.71 15.99 -20.90
C GLN A 75 0.07 15.43 -22.17
N GLY A 76 0.21 16.14 -23.28
CA GLY A 76 -0.43 15.74 -24.54
C GLY A 76 -1.96 15.84 -24.52
N ALA A 77 -2.53 16.63 -23.61
CA ALA A 77 -3.98 16.84 -23.54
C ALA A 77 -4.53 17.35 -24.88
N ARG A 78 -5.53 16.64 -25.41
CA ARG A 78 -6.25 17.05 -26.63
C ARG A 78 -7.25 18.18 -26.41
N ARG A 79 -7.58 18.48 -25.15
CA ARG A 79 -8.60 19.45 -24.77
C ARG A 79 -8.05 20.38 -23.70
N GLU A 80 -8.39 21.65 -23.83
CA GLU A 80 -8.12 22.65 -22.81
C GLU A 80 -9.28 22.74 -21.80
N PRO A 81 -9.02 23.11 -20.55
CA PRO A 81 -7.69 23.41 -19.98
C PRO A 81 -6.89 22.14 -19.68
N SER A 82 -5.58 22.17 -19.91
CA SER A 82 -4.67 21.04 -19.66
C SER A 82 -3.99 21.10 -18.29
N SER A 83 -4.25 22.14 -17.50
CA SER A 83 -3.64 22.35 -16.19
C SER A 83 -4.68 22.77 -15.16
N PHE A 84 -4.61 22.18 -13.97
CA PHE A 84 -5.57 22.40 -12.90
C PHE A 84 -4.86 22.50 -11.55
N ALA A 85 -5.30 23.44 -10.72
CA ALA A 85 -4.83 23.58 -9.35
C ALA A 85 -6.00 23.44 -8.37
N LEU A 86 -5.79 22.68 -7.30
CA LEU A 86 -6.78 22.41 -6.26
C LEU A 86 -6.17 22.68 -4.89
N VAL A 87 -6.92 23.38 -4.05
CA VAL A 87 -6.59 23.59 -2.63
C VAL A 87 -7.68 22.94 -1.78
N ARG A 88 -7.28 22.10 -0.82
CA ARG A 88 -8.21 21.43 0.10
C ARG A 88 -7.57 21.24 1.48
N HIS A 89 -8.41 20.87 2.45
CA HIS A 89 -7.96 20.52 3.79
C HIS A 89 -7.93 18.99 3.97
N LEU A 90 -6.84 18.44 4.49
CA LEU A 90 -6.71 17.04 4.90
C LEU A 90 -7.85 16.68 5.86
N GLY A 91 -8.54 15.57 5.58
CA GLY A 91 -9.70 15.09 6.34
C GLY A 91 -11.06 15.47 5.76
N THR A 92 -11.14 16.33 4.74
CA THR A 92 -12.41 16.67 4.07
C THR A 92 -12.66 15.77 2.84
N TYR A 93 -12.97 14.49 3.08
CA TYR A 93 -13.53 13.63 2.02
C TYR A 93 -15.00 14.02 1.79
N ARG A 94 -15.29 14.63 0.63
CA ARG A 94 -16.65 14.85 0.16
C ARG A 94 -17.01 13.65 -0.72
N GLY A 95 -17.77 12.72 -0.16
CA GLY A 95 -18.36 11.58 -0.89
C GLY A 95 -19.40 12.02 -1.90
#